data_AF-V4C6D4-F1
#
_entry.id   AF-V4C6D4-F1
#
_cell.length_a   1.000
_cell.length_b   1.000
_cell.length_c   1.000
_cell.angle_alpha   90.00
_cell.angle_beta   90.00
_cell.angle_gamma   90.00
#
_symmetry.space_group_name_H-M   'P 1'
#
loop_
_entity.id
_entity.type
_entity.pdbx_description
1 polymer ?
#
loop_
_entity_poly.entity_id
_entity_poly.type
_entity_poly.pdbx_seq_one_letter_code
_entity_poly.pdbx_strand_id
1 'polypeptide(L)'
;MNVFLSLALFAVLAIGAQSAITGFATCDNNMKFYADGVLKASNNDWTVASAVTIPDNTEVVAVYCKDLHVVGGIKVALSNGIKTDKSWKCTTKYVPNWNKPGFDDSAWSVPTVPNFNWGTRPSQLNGKAEWIWTSGWSGQHKDVYCRKELPKTDCQCCEDLKKQISAMDSKLDKLIRTVNMLNRPISPVIKSPREEVLRRV
;
A
#
# COMPACT_ATOMS: atom_id res chain seq x y z
N MET A 1 24.21 -7.71 -41.30
CA MET A 1 22.84 -8.25 -41.36
C MET A 1 22.40 -8.55 -39.93
N ASN A 2 21.23 -8.02 -39.55
CA ASN A 2 20.73 -7.80 -38.20
C ASN A 2 20.61 -9.03 -37.30
N VAL A 3 21.15 -8.95 -36.08
CA VAL A 3 20.74 -9.82 -34.94
C VAL A 3 20.18 -9.00 -33.77
N PHE A 4 20.05 -7.68 -33.90
CA PHE A 4 19.53 -6.81 -32.83
C PHE A 4 17.99 -6.66 -32.81
N LEU A 5 17.27 -7.48 -33.57
CA LEU A 5 15.80 -7.40 -33.69
C LEU A 5 15.11 -8.66 -33.14
N SER A 6 15.46 -9.10 -31.94
CA SER A 6 14.71 -10.20 -31.28
C SER A 6 14.65 -10.11 -29.75
N LEU A 7 14.86 -8.93 -29.16
CA LEU A 7 14.72 -8.71 -27.72
C LEU A 7 13.60 -7.74 -27.31
N ALA A 8 12.87 -7.18 -28.28
CA ALA A 8 11.75 -6.27 -28.02
C ALA A 8 10.36 -6.92 -28.16
N LEU A 9 10.27 -8.24 -28.39
CA LEU A 9 9.00 -8.98 -28.51
C LEU A 9 8.68 -9.89 -27.30
N PHE A 10 9.26 -9.57 -26.14
CA PHE A 10 8.71 -9.96 -24.84
C PHE A 10 8.48 -8.68 -24.02
N ALA A 11 7.80 -7.71 -24.62
CA ALA A 11 7.18 -6.62 -23.87
C ALA A 11 6.05 -7.23 -23.02
N VAL A 12 6.42 -7.60 -21.79
CA VAL A 12 5.61 -7.59 -20.57
C VAL A 12 4.12 -7.90 -20.78
N LEU A 13 3.80 -9.19 -20.95
CA LEU A 13 2.53 -9.74 -20.47
C LEU A 13 2.75 -10.47 -19.14
N ALA A 14 3.58 -9.89 -18.27
CA ALA A 14 3.44 -10.13 -16.84
C ALA A 14 2.33 -9.21 -16.35
N ILE A 15 1.07 -9.61 -16.55
CA ILE A 15 -0.01 -9.12 -15.70
C ILE A 15 0.32 -9.71 -14.33
N GLY A 16 1.19 -9.04 -13.58
CA GLY A 16 1.46 -9.38 -12.20
C GLY A 16 0.11 -9.44 -11.50
N ALA A 17 -0.19 -10.56 -10.85
CA ALA A 17 -1.32 -10.62 -9.96
C ALA A 17 -1.10 -9.51 -8.92
N GLN A 18 -1.82 -8.40 -9.06
CA GLN A 18 -1.81 -7.32 -8.09
C GLN A 18 -2.11 -7.97 -6.74
N SER A 19 -1.22 -7.83 -5.74
CA SER A 19 -1.50 -8.44 -4.44
C SER A 19 -2.79 -7.83 -3.93
N ALA A 20 -3.62 -8.65 -3.30
CA ALA A 20 -4.95 -8.25 -2.88
C ALA A 20 -5.02 -8.22 -1.36
N ILE A 21 -5.58 -7.14 -0.82
CA ILE A 21 -6.00 -7.05 0.56
C ILE A 21 -7.44 -7.56 0.61
N THR A 22 -7.69 -8.52 1.49
CA THR A 22 -9.01 -9.14 1.67
C THR A 22 -9.55 -8.79 3.05
N GLY A 23 -10.86 -8.91 3.26
CA GLY A 23 -11.42 -8.65 4.56
C GLY A 23 -12.93 -8.70 4.58
N PHE A 24 -13.50 -8.12 5.64
CA PHE A 24 -14.93 -8.04 5.85
C PHE A 24 -15.34 -6.64 6.27
N ALA A 25 -16.50 -6.20 5.81
CA ALA A 25 -17.11 -4.94 6.17
C ALA A 25 -18.62 -5.13 6.40
N THR A 26 -19.16 -4.38 7.35
CA THR A 26 -20.61 -4.27 7.58
C THR A 26 -20.97 -2.90 8.11
N CYS A 27 -22.26 -2.57 8.05
CA CYS A 27 -22.83 -1.47 8.81
C CYS A 27 -24.29 -1.74 9.15
N ASP A 28 -24.77 -1.13 10.23
CA ASP A 28 -26.19 -1.11 10.64
C ASP A 28 -26.84 0.18 10.12
N ASN A 29 -27.62 0.18 9.03
CA ASN A 29 -28.22 -0.94 8.29
C ASN A 29 -27.68 -1.13 6.86
N ASN A 30 -27.61 -0.06 6.07
CA ASN A 30 -27.28 -0.15 4.65
C ASN A 30 -25.87 0.36 4.40
N MET A 31 -24.97 -0.54 4.06
CA MET A 31 -23.57 -0.28 3.80
C MET A 31 -23.30 -0.12 2.29
N LYS A 32 -22.41 0.82 1.97
CA LYS A 32 -21.60 0.79 0.74
C LYS A 32 -20.12 0.96 1.12
N PHE A 33 -19.30 -0.01 0.75
CA PHE A 33 -17.86 0.00 0.96
C PHE A 33 -17.13 0.34 -0.35
N TYR A 34 -16.20 1.28 -0.27
CA TYR A 34 -15.43 1.80 -1.39
C TYR A 34 -13.93 1.63 -1.14
N ALA A 35 -13.18 1.45 -2.22
CA ALA A 35 -11.73 1.58 -2.26
C ALA A 35 -11.36 2.51 -3.42
N ASP A 36 -10.63 3.58 -3.13
CA ASP A 36 -10.27 4.64 -4.08
C ASP A 36 -11.44 5.15 -4.94
N GLY A 37 -12.61 5.30 -4.32
CA GLY A 37 -13.84 5.74 -4.98
C GLY A 37 -14.63 4.65 -5.71
N VAL A 38 -14.08 3.43 -5.86
CA VAL A 38 -14.73 2.30 -6.53
C VAL A 38 -15.54 1.49 -5.51
N LEU A 39 -16.82 1.24 -5.79
CA LEU A 39 -17.67 0.39 -4.94
C LEU A 39 -17.16 -1.06 -5.00
N LYS A 40 -16.89 -1.66 -3.83
CA LYS A 40 -16.42 -3.05 -3.72
C LYS A 40 -17.44 -3.98 -3.09
N ALA A 41 -18.26 -3.46 -2.19
CA ALA A 41 -19.35 -4.23 -1.58
C ALA A 41 -20.49 -3.31 -1.14
N SER A 42 -21.68 -3.89 -1.07
CA SER A 42 -22.85 -3.26 -0.46
C SER A 42 -23.71 -4.34 0.18
N ASN A 43 -24.33 -4.03 1.31
CA ASN A 43 -25.24 -4.93 2.01
C ASN A 43 -26.25 -4.10 2.82
N ASN A 44 -27.42 -4.66 3.06
CA ASN A 44 -28.47 -4.11 3.91
C ASN A 44 -28.75 -4.97 5.16
N ASP A 45 -27.98 -6.04 5.36
CA ASP A 45 -28.05 -6.91 6.55
C ASP A 45 -26.76 -6.80 7.38
N TRP A 46 -26.83 -6.06 8.48
CA TRP A 46 -25.69 -5.85 9.37
C TRP A 46 -25.22 -7.13 10.07
N THR A 47 -26.08 -8.15 10.15
CA THR A 47 -25.78 -9.42 10.82
C THR A 47 -24.85 -10.32 10.01
N VAL A 48 -24.63 -9.98 8.72
CA VAL A 48 -23.74 -10.68 7.80
C VAL A 48 -22.74 -9.70 7.20
N ALA A 49 -21.44 -9.90 7.45
CA ALA A 49 -20.42 -9.05 6.84
C ALA A 49 -20.23 -9.39 5.35
N SER A 50 -20.10 -8.37 4.51
CA SER A 50 -19.68 -8.55 3.11
C SER A 50 -18.18 -8.83 3.06
N ALA A 51 -17.79 -9.83 2.28
CA ALA A 51 -16.39 -9.99 1.89
C ALA A 51 -15.97 -8.83 0.99
N VAL A 52 -14.77 -8.31 1.20
CA VAL A 52 -14.17 -7.26 0.36
C VAL A 52 -12.80 -7.70 -0.13
N THR A 53 -12.47 -7.29 -1.35
CA THR A 53 -11.15 -7.49 -1.95
C THR A 53 -10.74 -6.20 -2.64
N ILE A 54 -9.58 -5.66 -2.26
CA ILE A 54 -9.06 -4.39 -2.74
C ILE A 54 -7.60 -4.58 -3.18
N PRO A 55 -7.12 -3.82 -4.18
CA PRO A 55 -5.71 -3.81 -4.54
C PRO A 55 -4.80 -3.43 -3.36
N ASP A 56 -3.60 -4.00 -3.28
CA ASP A 56 -2.58 -3.68 -2.27
C ASP A 56 -2.07 -2.24 -2.34
N ASN A 57 -2.20 -1.59 -3.49
CA ASN A 57 -1.89 -0.18 -3.71
C ASN A 57 -3.09 0.76 -3.44
N THR A 58 -4.16 0.27 -2.79
CA THR A 58 -5.30 1.12 -2.38
C THR A 58 -4.82 2.22 -1.42
N GLU A 59 -5.18 3.47 -1.70
CA GLU A 59 -4.80 4.62 -0.86
C GLU A 59 -5.86 4.94 0.20
N VAL A 60 -7.14 4.74 -0.12
CA VAL A 60 -8.24 5.03 0.79
C VAL A 60 -9.31 3.95 0.76
N VAL A 61 -9.79 3.58 1.94
CA VAL A 61 -11.05 2.85 2.09
C VAL A 61 -12.10 3.75 2.71
N ALA A 62 -13.34 3.57 2.28
CA ALA A 62 -14.45 4.45 2.62
C ALA A 62 -15.74 3.66 2.80
N VAL A 63 -16.53 4.01 3.80
CA VAL A 63 -17.82 3.39 4.11
C VAL A 63 -18.89 4.46 4.20
N TYR A 64 -19.90 4.34 3.36
CA TYR A 64 -21.18 5.00 3.60
C TYR A 64 -22.08 4.01 4.34
N CYS A 65 -22.69 4.48 5.42
CA CYS A 65 -23.70 3.74 6.16
C CYS A 65 -24.96 4.56 6.29
N LYS A 66 -26.10 3.92 6.02
CA LYS A 66 -27.42 4.45 6.33
C LYS A 66 -28.05 3.65 7.47
N ASP A 67 -28.21 4.29 8.62
CA ASP A 67 -29.06 3.80 9.70
C ASP A 67 -30.53 4.07 9.33
N LEU A 68 -31.36 3.02 9.37
CA LEU A 68 -32.80 3.08 9.09
C LEU A 68 -33.62 3.09 10.39
N HIS A 69 -32.99 2.89 11.54
CA HIS A 69 -33.68 2.66 12.81
C HIS A 69 -33.18 3.62 13.89
N VAL A 70 -32.72 3.09 15.02
CA VAL A 70 -32.32 3.90 16.18
C VAL A 70 -30.81 3.99 16.26
N VAL A 71 -30.12 2.88 16.04
CA VAL A 71 -28.69 2.72 16.33
C VAL A 71 -27.95 2.38 15.04
N GLY A 72 -26.87 3.12 14.77
CA GLY A 72 -25.97 2.84 13.66
C GLY A 72 -24.58 2.43 14.13
N GLY A 73 -23.90 1.66 13.29
CA GLY A 73 -22.52 1.25 13.52
C GLY A 73 -21.85 0.85 12.22
N ILE A 74 -20.56 1.13 12.08
CA ILE A 74 -19.70 0.64 10.99
C ILE A 74 -18.64 -0.26 11.59
N LYS A 75 -18.36 -1.40 10.92
CA LYS A 75 -17.32 -2.33 11.35
C LYS A 75 -16.58 -2.90 10.15
N VAL A 76 -15.26 -2.75 10.15
CA VAL A 76 -14.37 -3.22 9.06
C VAL A 76 -13.13 -3.87 9.66
N ALA A 77 -12.68 -4.97 9.07
CA ALA A 77 -11.36 -5.54 9.31
C ALA A 77 -10.77 -6.10 8.01
N LEU A 78 -9.54 -5.72 7.68
CA LEU A 78 -8.82 -6.11 6.48
C LEU A 78 -7.53 -6.87 6.83
N SER A 79 -7.03 -7.66 5.87
CA SER A 79 -5.87 -8.54 6.04
C SER A 79 -4.55 -7.81 6.25
N ASN A 80 -4.47 -6.53 5.84
CA ASN A 80 -3.31 -5.66 6.08
C ASN A 80 -3.33 -4.97 7.46
N GLY A 81 -4.24 -5.37 8.37
CA GLY A 81 -4.33 -4.84 9.72
C GLY A 81 -5.21 -3.59 9.87
N ILE A 82 -5.74 -3.04 8.77
CA ILE A 82 -6.72 -1.96 8.83
C ILE A 82 -8.00 -2.48 9.48
N LYS A 83 -8.45 -1.80 10.53
CA LYS A 83 -9.69 -2.10 11.25
C LYS A 83 -10.38 -0.81 11.66
N THR A 84 -11.69 -0.86 11.88
CA THR A 84 -12.42 0.26 12.46
C THR A 84 -11.98 0.50 13.90
N ASP A 85 -11.54 1.73 14.15
CA ASP A 85 -11.10 2.27 15.42
C ASP A 85 -11.15 3.82 15.37
N LYS A 86 -10.60 4.48 16.40
CA LYS A 86 -10.57 5.94 16.53
C LYS A 86 -9.64 6.65 15.52
N SER A 87 -8.90 5.93 14.69
CA SER A 87 -8.02 6.51 13.68
C SER A 87 -8.73 6.81 12.35
N TRP A 88 -10.02 6.47 12.26
CA TRP A 88 -10.90 6.81 11.14
C TRP A 88 -11.40 8.25 11.24
N LYS A 89 -11.91 8.77 10.13
CA LYS A 89 -12.55 10.09 10.04
C LYS A 89 -13.98 9.92 9.56
N CYS A 90 -14.93 10.58 10.21
CA CYS A 90 -16.35 10.44 9.90
C CYS A 90 -17.11 11.79 9.88
N THR A 91 -18.14 11.86 9.06
CA THR A 91 -19.08 12.97 8.97
C THR A 91 -20.50 12.48 8.69
N THR A 92 -21.49 13.31 8.99
CA THR A 92 -22.90 13.11 8.59
C THR A 92 -23.26 13.87 7.32
N LYS A 93 -22.34 14.66 6.77
CA LYS A 93 -22.56 15.50 5.58
C LYS A 93 -21.94 14.84 4.36
N TYR A 94 -22.76 14.62 3.34
CA TYR A 94 -22.25 14.23 2.03
C TYR A 94 -21.38 15.35 1.45
N VAL A 95 -20.20 14.98 0.94
CA VAL A 95 -19.34 15.86 0.16
C VAL A 95 -18.93 15.10 -1.11
N PRO A 96 -19.02 15.69 -2.32
CA PRO A 96 -18.59 15.01 -3.53
C PRO A 96 -17.15 14.49 -3.44
N ASN A 97 -16.88 13.32 -4.02
CA ASN A 97 -15.56 12.68 -4.04
C ASN A 97 -14.94 12.33 -2.67
N TRP A 98 -15.70 12.38 -1.58
CA TRP A 98 -15.22 12.06 -0.23
C TRP A 98 -14.54 10.68 -0.10
N ASN A 99 -14.90 9.74 -0.95
CA ASN A 99 -14.40 8.37 -0.96
C ASN A 99 -13.17 8.16 -1.87
N LYS A 100 -12.62 9.21 -2.48
CA LYS A 100 -11.45 9.15 -3.37
C LYS A 100 -10.15 9.51 -2.66
N PRO A 101 -8.98 9.09 -3.19
CA PRO A 101 -7.68 9.57 -2.72
C PRO A 101 -7.57 11.09 -2.85
N GLY A 102 -6.76 11.71 -1.99
CA GLY A 102 -6.49 13.16 -2.02
C GLY A 102 -7.63 14.06 -1.51
N PHE A 103 -8.76 13.50 -1.06
CA PHE A 103 -9.79 14.28 -0.37
C PHE A 103 -9.28 14.71 1.01
N ASP A 104 -9.47 15.98 1.37
CA ASP A 104 -9.13 16.53 2.68
C ASP A 104 -10.27 16.27 3.69
N ASP A 105 -10.02 15.38 4.66
CA ASP A 105 -10.93 15.07 5.75
C ASP A 105 -10.48 15.64 7.11
N SER A 106 -9.56 16.61 7.12
CA SER A 106 -9.06 17.23 8.35
C SER A 106 -10.18 17.81 9.22
N ALA A 107 -11.24 18.32 8.59
CA ALA A 107 -12.43 18.85 9.25
C ALA A 107 -13.41 17.77 9.77
N TRP A 108 -13.21 16.49 9.41
CA TRP A 108 -14.09 15.41 9.84
C TRP A 108 -13.77 14.99 11.26
N SER A 109 -14.82 14.62 11.99
CA SER A 109 -14.68 14.23 13.39
C SER A 109 -14.07 12.85 13.53
N VAL A 110 -13.33 12.65 14.62
CA VAL A 110 -12.95 11.32 15.10
C VAL A 110 -14.23 10.59 15.54
N PRO A 111 -14.45 9.34 15.12
CA PRO A 111 -15.63 8.59 15.53
C PRO A 111 -15.59 8.21 17.01
N THR A 112 -16.76 7.88 17.54
CA THR A 112 -16.91 7.26 18.86
C THR A 112 -17.19 5.77 18.72
N VAL A 113 -16.77 5.00 19.73
CA VAL A 113 -17.25 3.62 19.92
C VAL A 113 -18.58 3.72 20.65
N PRO A 114 -19.70 3.41 19.98
CA PRO A 114 -21.01 3.59 20.59
C PRO A 114 -21.28 2.50 21.63
N ASN A 115 -21.97 2.86 22.72
CA ASN A 115 -22.28 1.94 23.82
C ASN A 115 -23.53 1.09 23.51
N PHE A 116 -23.48 0.33 22.42
CA PHE A 116 -24.52 -0.62 22.03
C PHE A 116 -23.97 -2.02 21.90
N ASN A 117 -24.83 -2.99 22.15
CA ASN A 117 -24.48 -4.39 22.10
C ASN A 117 -25.05 -5.04 20.83
N TRP A 118 -24.21 -5.15 19.79
CA TRP A 118 -24.48 -6.00 18.62
C TRP A 118 -24.13 -7.48 18.87
N GLY A 119 -23.68 -7.83 20.07
CA GLY A 119 -23.20 -9.15 20.44
C GLY A 119 -21.99 -9.57 19.61
N THR A 120 -21.96 -10.83 19.21
CA THR A 120 -20.89 -11.41 18.37
C THR A 120 -21.10 -11.19 16.87
N ARG A 121 -22.09 -10.38 16.47
CA ARG A 121 -22.46 -10.20 15.07
C ARG A 121 -21.68 -9.06 14.41
N PRO A 122 -21.39 -9.18 13.10
CA PRO A 122 -21.35 -10.43 12.36
C PRO A 122 -20.18 -11.29 12.84
N SER A 123 -20.33 -12.63 12.82
CA SER A 123 -19.32 -13.55 13.36
C SER A 123 -17.96 -13.42 12.65
N GLN A 124 -17.97 -13.07 11.36
CA GLN A 124 -16.77 -12.81 10.57
C GLN A 124 -15.88 -11.69 11.14
N LEU A 125 -16.48 -10.75 11.88
CA LEU A 125 -15.83 -9.58 12.49
C LEU A 125 -15.81 -9.62 14.02
N ASN A 126 -16.22 -10.73 14.64
CA ASN A 126 -16.18 -10.88 16.09
C ASN A 126 -14.73 -10.83 16.60
N GLY A 127 -14.45 -9.96 17.56
CA GLY A 127 -13.10 -9.76 18.13
C GLY A 127 -12.05 -9.16 17.19
N LYS A 128 -12.39 -8.77 15.95
CA LYS A 128 -11.42 -8.27 14.95
C LYS A 128 -11.36 -6.75 14.83
N ALA A 129 -12.44 -6.07 15.17
CA ALA A 129 -12.57 -4.62 15.06
C ALA A 129 -13.63 -4.08 16.03
N GLU A 130 -13.64 -2.77 16.25
CA GLU A 130 -14.65 -2.08 17.03
C GLU A 130 -15.79 -1.60 16.12
N TRP A 131 -17.01 -1.56 16.65
CA TRP A 131 -18.07 -0.76 16.01
C TRP A 131 -17.74 0.71 16.21
N ILE A 132 -17.80 1.50 15.15
CA ILE A 132 -17.60 2.95 15.19
C ILE A 132 -18.82 3.68 14.64
N TRP A 133 -19.05 4.88 15.14
CA TRP A 133 -20.05 5.80 14.62
C TRP A 133 -19.57 7.25 14.72
N THR A 134 -20.22 8.18 14.03
CA THR A 134 -19.96 9.61 14.18
C THR A 134 -20.08 10.07 15.65
N SER A 135 -19.21 10.99 16.07
CA SER A 135 -19.26 11.61 17.40
C SER A 135 -20.53 12.44 17.61
N GLY A 136 -20.90 12.65 18.88
CA GLY A 136 -22.06 13.48 19.24
C GLY A 136 -23.41 12.87 18.85
N TRP A 137 -23.45 11.56 18.61
CA TRP A 137 -24.67 10.88 18.20
C TRP A 137 -25.78 10.99 19.27
N SER A 138 -26.94 11.46 18.81
CA SER A 138 -28.16 11.67 19.60
C SER A 138 -29.37 10.93 19.01
N GLY A 139 -29.14 9.90 18.18
CA GLY A 139 -30.19 9.16 17.45
C GLY A 139 -30.55 9.72 16.06
N GLN A 140 -29.98 10.87 15.67
CA GLN A 140 -30.34 11.57 14.44
C GLN A 140 -29.40 11.33 13.25
N HIS A 141 -28.23 10.73 13.47
CA HIS A 141 -27.26 10.53 12.41
C HIS A 141 -27.68 9.31 11.58
N LYS A 142 -28.39 9.55 10.48
CA LYS A 142 -28.88 8.50 9.58
C LYS A 142 -27.87 8.17 8.50
N ASP A 143 -27.35 9.19 7.83
CA ASP A 143 -26.32 9.04 6.81
C ASP A 143 -24.96 9.35 7.41
N VAL A 144 -24.06 8.36 7.38
CA VAL A 144 -22.70 8.48 7.90
C VAL A 144 -21.70 8.10 6.83
N TYR A 145 -20.69 8.94 6.65
CA TYR A 145 -19.60 8.77 5.73
C TYR A 145 -18.32 8.67 6.55
N CYS A 146 -17.63 7.54 6.50
CA CYS A 146 -16.39 7.32 7.21
C CYS A 146 -15.29 6.90 6.23
N ARG A 147 -14.09 7.43 6.37
CA ARG A 147 -12.94 7.05 5.53
C ARG A 147 -11.69 6.85 6.35
N LYS A 148 -10.75 6.10 5.78
CA LYS A 148 -9.45 5.81 6.34
C LYS A 148 -8.41 5.79 5.22
N GLU A 149 -7.41 6.65 5.36
CA GLU A 149 -6.21 6.56 4.55
C GLU A 149 -5.40 5.33 4.97
N LEU A 150 -4.98 4.56 3.98
CA LEU A 150 -4.08 3.45 4.18
C LEU A 150 -2.65 3.98 4.26
N PRO A 151 -1.81 3.41 5.14
CA PRO A 151 -0.39 3.69 5.08
C PRO A 151 0.08 3.46 3.66
N LYS A 152 0.76 4.45 3.07
CA LYS A 152 1.51 4.20 1.85
C LYS A 152 2.47 3.08 2.20
N THR A 153 2.32 1.95 1.52
CA THR A 153 3.38 0.95 1.49
C THR A 153 4.54 1.64 0.80
N ASP A 154 5.39 2.29 1.59
CA ASP A 154 6.79 2.48 1.22
C ASP A 154 7.21 1.09 0.79
N CYS A 155 7.40 0.93 -0.51
CA CYS A 155 7.47 -0.39 -1.09
C CYS A 155 8.70 -1.06 -0.47
N GLN A 156 8.47 -1.90 0.54
CA GLN A 156 9.53 -2.62 1.25
C GLN A 156 10.29 -3.49 0.24
N CYS A 157 9.57 -3.98 -0.78
CA CYS A 157 10.13 -4.64 -1.94
C CYS A 157 11.01 -3.71 -2.79
N CYS A 158 10.68 -2.41 -2.91
CA CYS A 158 11.49 -1.44 -3.65
C CYS A 158 12.76 -1.05 -2.87
N GLU A 159 12.69 -0.91 -1.54
CA GLU A 159 13.90 -0.70 -0.72
C GLU A 159 14.82 -1.92 -0.73
N ASP A 160 14.26 -3.13 -0.64
CA ASP A 160 15.06 -4.36 -0.73
C ASP A 160 15.62 -4.58 -2.14
N LEU A 161 14.89 -4.22 -3.20
CA LEU A 161 15.37 -4.24 -4.58
C LEU A 161 16.48 -3.18 -4.81
N LYS A 162 16.34 -1.97 -4.26
CA LYS A 162 17.39 -0.93 -4.29
C LYS A 162 18.68 -1.43 -3.63
N LYS A 163 18.58 -2.11 -2.49
CA LYS A 163 19.74 -2.72 -1.82
C LYS A 163 20.39 -3.80 -2.68
N GLN A 164 19.60 -4.65 -3.34
CA GLN A 164 20.11 -5.67 -4.24
C GLN A 164 20.82 -5.08 -5.46
N ILE A 165 20.25 -4.04 -6.07
CA ILE A 165 20.85 -3.30 -7.20
C ILE A 165 22.17 -2.67 -6.76
N SER A 166 22.21 -1.97 -5.62
CA SER A 166 23.44 -1.37 -5.09
C SER A 166 24.53 -2.40 -4.80
N ALA A 167 24.14 -3.57 -4.27
CA ALA A 167 25.06 -4.68 -4.03
C ALA A 167 25.62 -5.26 -5.34
N MET A 168 24.83 -5.28 -6.43
CA MET A 168 25.28 -5.67 -7.75
C MET A 168 26.24 -4.64 -8.37
N ASP A 169 25.94 -3.35 -8.25
CA ASP A 169 26.81 -2.27 -8.77
C ASP A 169 28.19 -2.30 -8.08
N SER A 170 28.22 -2.49 -6.76
CA SER A 170 29.47 -2.65 -6.01
C SER A 170 30.30 -3.84 -6.48
N LYS A 171 29.65 -4.97 -6.81
CA LYS A 171 30.34 -6.15 -7.37
C LYS A 171 30.88 -5.85 -8.77
N LEU A 172 30.11 -5.16 -9.60
CA LEU A 172 30.51 -4.79 -10.96
C LEU A 172 31.74 -3.86 -10.95
N ASP A 173 31.73 -2.84 -10.09
CA ASP A 173 32.88 -1.92 -9.92
C ASP A 173 34.15 -2.65 -9.51
N LYS A 174 34.04 -3.64 -8.62
CA LYS A 174 35.17 -4.44 -8.18
C LYS A 174 35.75 -5.26 -9.33
N LEU A 175 34.89 -5.87 -10.15
CA LEU A 175 35.32 -6.63 -11.32
C LEU A 175 36.03 -5.75 -12.35
N ILE A 176 35.47 -4.57 -12.65
CA ILE A 176 36.08 -3.60 -13.57
C ILE A 176 37.49 -3.22 -13.10
N ARG A 177 37.67 -2.94 -11.81
CA ARG A 177 38.99 -2.61 -11.24
C ARG A 177 39.98 -3.76 -11.39
N THR A 178 39.56 -5.00 -11.13
CA THR A 178 40.42 -6.18 -11.28
C THR A 178 40.87 -6.37 -12.73
N VAL A 179 39.96 -6.24 -13.70
CA VAL A 179 40.30 -6.34 -15.13
C VAL A 179 41.29 -5.25 -15.54
N ASN A 180 41.08 -4.01 -15.08
CA ASN A 180 42.00 -2.90 -15.36
C ASN A 180 43.40 -3.10 -14.75
N MET A 181 43.53 -3.81 -13.63
CA MET A 181 44.83 -4.17 -13.08
C MET A 181 45.54 -5.25 -13.90
N LEU A 182 44.79 -6.22 -14.43
CA LEU A 182 45.34 -7.30 -15.26
C LEU A 182 45.77 -6.81 -16.65
N ASN A 183 45.08 -5.80 -17.20
CA ASN A 183 45.42 -5.20 -18.49
C ASN A 183 46.50 -4.10 -18.41
N ARG A 184 47.22 -3.98 -17.29
CA ARG A 184 48.35 -3.05 -17.23
C ARG A 184 49.50 -3.57 -18.11
N PRO A 185 50.02 -2.78 -19.06
CA PRO A 185 51.15 -3.19 -19.87
C PRO A 185 52.36 -3.44 -18.99
N ILE A 186 52.96 -4.63 -19.10
CA ILE A 186 54.25 -4.94 -18.50
C ILE A 186 55.29 -4.15 -19.30
N SER A 187 55.81 -3.06 -18.73
CA SER A 187 56.94 -2.35 -19.34
C SER A 187 58.17 -3.27 -19.35
N PRO A 188 58.78 -3.56 -20.51
CA PRO A 188 60.02 -4.32 -20.53
C PRO A 188 61.16 -3.41 -20.03
N VAL A 189 61.65 -3.69 -18.81
CA VAL A 189 62.92 -3.14 -18.34
C VAL A 189 64.03 -4.03 -18.92
N ILE A 190 64.43 -3.74 -20.17
CA ILE A 190 65.71 -4.21 -20.70
C ILE A 190 66.65 -3.01 -20.66
N LYS A 191 67.46 -2.91 -19.59
CA LYS A 191 68.60 -1.97 -19.57
C LYS A 191 69.71 -2.55 -20.44
N SER A 192 70.01 -1.88 -21.55
CA SER A 192 71.18 -2.15 -22.40
C SER A 192 72.49 -1.88 -21.61
N PRO A 193 73.46 -2.80 -21.56
CA PRO A 193 74.70 -2.64 -20.78
C PRO A 193 75.73 -1.61 -21.28
N ARG A 194 75.40 -0.73 -22.24
CA ARG A 194 76.42 0.01 -23.02
C ARG A 194 76.73 1.44 -22.56
N GLU A 195 76.23 1.90 -21.42
CA GLU A 195 76.37 3.31 -20.98
C GLU A 195 77.03 3.48 -19.59
N GLU A 196 78.00 2.62 -19.23
CA GLU A 196 78.76 2.76 -17.96
C GLU A 196 80.29 2.85 -18.15
N VAL A 197 80.77 3.13 -19.37
CA VAL A 197 82.22 3.24 -19.65
C VAL A 197 82.71 4.70 -19.83
N LEU A 198 81.82 5.69 -19.95
CA LEU A 198 82.20 7.08 -20.25
C LEU A 198 82.33 8.04 -19.03
N ARG A 199 82.38 7.53 -17.79
CA ARG A 199 82.61 8.36 -16.58
C ARG A 199 83.96 8.15 -15.89
N ARG A 200 84.97 7.66 -16.60
CA ARG A 200 86.36 7.65 -16.12
C ARG A 200 87.30 8.18 -17.19
N VAL A 201 87.30 9.51 -17.37
CA VAL A 201 88.45 10.29 -17.86
C VAL A 201 88.49 11.58 -17.05
#